data_AF-A0A2V8T774-F1
#
_entry.id   AF-A0A2V8T774-F1
#
_cell.length_a   1.000
_cell.length_b   1.000
_cell.length_c   1.000
_cell.angle_alpha   90.00
_cell.angle_beta   90.00
_cell.angle_gamma   90.00
#
_symmetry.space_group_name_H-M   'P 1'
#
loop_
_entity.id
_entity.type
_entity.pdbx_description
1 polymer ?
#
loop_
_entity_poly.entity_id
_entity_poly.type
_entity_poly.pdbx_seq_one_letter_code
_entity_poly.pdbx_strand_id
1 'polypeptide(L)'
;EEPDSQIILFGSASEDGMIRELARGLEGRILLAAGKTSVKQVAALIEQCDLLVCNDSGLMHAAVAVGTPVVAIYGPTDIRRTSPLGDRHTVIRHQLPCSPCFKLEGDDQVHACSHHDCLMTIEAEEVLGVIAGVSHRERGSRLETTASTAYVAREHPRAS
;
A
#
# COMPACT_ATOMS: atom_id res chain seq x y z
N GLU A 1 -2.30 -21.13 -4.31
CA GLU A 1 -3.31 -20.93 -3.26
C GLU A 1 -3.41 -19.44 -3.00
N GLU A 2 -4.60 -18.86 -2.95
CA GLU A 2 -4.72 -17.44 -2.60
C GLU A 2 -4.47 -17.26 -1.09
N PRO A 3 -3.62 -16.29 -0.70
CA PRO A 3 -3.32 -16.08 0.72
C PRO A 3 -4.57 -15.59 1.48
N ASP A 4 -4.74 -16.06 2.73
CA ASP A 4 -5.82 -15.72 3.68
C ASP A 4 -5.66 -14.29 4.26
N SER A 5 -5.31 -13.32 3.39
CA SER A 5 -4.97 -11.95 3.78
C SER A 5 -6.21 -11.05 3.80
N GLN A 6 -6.29 -10.19 4.82
CA GLN A 6 -7.22 -9.06 4.82
C GLN A 6 -6.54 -7.86 4.17
N ILE A 7 -7.23 -7.21 3.24
CA ILE A 7 -6.70 -6.11 2.45
C ILE A 7 -7.42 -4.82 2.86
N ILE A 8 -6.67 -3.76 3.10
CA ILE A 8 -7.23 -2.42 3.32
C ILE A 8 -6.86 -1.56 2.11
N LEU A 9 -7.86 -1.00 1.43
CA LEU A 9 -7.64 -0.07 0.34
C LEU A 9 -7.77 1.37 0.83
N PHE A 10 -6.66 2.10 0.76
CA PHE A 10 -6.55 3.51 1.11
C PHE A 10 -6.68 4.39 -0.13
N GLY A 11 -7.07 5.64 0.07
CA GLY A 11 -7.17 6.64 -0.99
C GLY A 11 -7.89 7.90 -0.52
N SER A 12 -7.87 8.92 -1.35
CA SER A 12 -8.68 10.11 -1.19
C SER A 12 -10.15 9.85 -1.52
N ALA A 13 -11.03 10.80 -1.19
CA ALA A 13 -12.44 10.71 -1.56
C ALA A 13 -12.65 10.69 -3.08
N SER A 14 -11.78 11.33 -3.86
CA SER A 14 -11.83 11.33 -5.32
C SER A 14 -11.47 9.98 -5.96
N GLU A 15 -10.84 9.08 -5.21
CA GLU A 15 -10.42 7.75 -5.70
C GLU A 15 -11.42 6.63 -5.31
N ASP A 16 -12.46 6.93 -4.52
CA ASP A 16 -13.41 5.92 -4.01
C ASP A 16 -14.05 5.09 -5.13
N GLY A 17 -14.40 5.70 -6.26
CA GLY A 17 -14.97 5.00 -7.41
C GLY A 17 -14.00 3.98 -8.02
N MET A 18 -12.74 4.37 -8.23
CA MET A 18 -11.69 3.47 -8.74
C MET A 18 -11.41 2.34 -7.76
N ILE A 19 -11.32 2.66 -6.47
CA ILE A 19 -11.02 1.68 -5.42
C ILE A 19 -12.15 0.66 -5.28
N ARG A 20 -13.41 1.08 -5.44
CA ARG A 20 -14.55 0.16 -5.47
C ARG A 20 -14.54 -0.76 -6.69
N GLU A 21 -14.10 -0.25 -7.84
CA GLU A 21 -13.90 -1.07 -9.04
C GLU A 21 -12.89 -2.19 -8.77
N LEU A 22 -11.75 -1.83 -8.18
CA LEU A 22 -10.69 -2.78 -7.81
C LEU A 22 -11.17 -3.81 -6.78
N ALA A 23 -12.10 -3.45 -5.91
CA ALA A 23 -12.61 -4.32 -4.86
C ALA A 23 -13.71 -5.30 -5.31
N ARG A 24 -14.21 -5.19 -6.54
CA ARG A 24 -15.28 -6.07 -7.04
C ARG A 24 -14.84 -7.54 -7.04
N GLY A 25 -15.68 -8.42 -6.48
CA GLY A 25 -15.41 -9.86 -6.44
C GLY A 25 -14.48 -10.30 -5.30
N LEU A 26 -14.10 -9.38 -4.41
CA LEU A 26 -13.24 -9.63 -3.25
C LEU A 26 -13.98 -9.33 -1.93
N GLU A 27 -15.30 -9.49 -1.93
CA GLU A 27 -16.16 -9.21 -0.80
C GLU A 27 -15.76 -10.04 0.44
N GLY A 28 -15.78 -9.41 1.61
CA GLY A 28 -15.40 -10.04 2.88
C GLY A 28 -13.89 -10.11 3.15
N ARG A 29 -13.03 -9.79 2.17
CA ARG A 29 -11.57 -9.70 2.34
C ARG A 29 -11.05 -8.26 2.30
N ILE A 30 -11.81 -7.34 1.71
CA ILE A 30 -11.41 -5.93 1.54
C ILE A 30 -12.14 -4.99 2.49
N LEU A 31 -11.38 -4.12 3.16
CA LEU A 31 -11.85 -2.94 3.87
C LEU A 31 -11.58 -1.68 3.04
N LEU A 32 -12.64 -0.91 2.74
CA LEU A 32 -12.56 0.35 1.98
C LEU A 32 -12.39 1.56 2.91
N ALA A 33 -11.18 2.11 3.01
CA ALA A 33 -10.84 3.25 3.86
C ALA A 33 -10.77 4.60 3.11
N ALA A 34 -10.89 4.58 1.78
CA ALA A 34 -10.78 5.76 0.92
C ALA A 34 -11.75 6.88 1.31
N GLY A 35 -11.24 8.09 1.50
CA GLY A 35 -12.03 9.28 1.86
C GLY A 35 -12.74 9.24 3.22
N LYS A 36 -12.58 8.16 4.00
CA LYS A 36 -13.28 7.94 5.29
C LYS A 36 -12.38 8.12 6.50
N THR A 37 -11.14 8.52 6.28
CA THR A 37 -10.08 8.54 7.28
C THR A 37 -9.34 9.86 7.23
N SER A 38 -9.00 10.39 8.40
CA SER A 38 -8.00 11.45 8.55
C SER A 38 -6.59 10.89 8.40
N VAL A 39 -5.60 11.75 8.16
CA VAL A 39 -4.17 11.34 8.08
C VAL A 39 -3.73 10.52 9.29
N LYS A 40 -4.16 10.92 10.50
CA LYS A 40 -3.84 10.19 11.75
C LYS A 40 -4.48 8.80 11.78
N GLN A 41 -5.72 8.67 11.31
CA GLN A 41 -6.41 7.39 11.24
C GLN A 41 -5.78 6.47 10.18
N VAL A 42 -5.35 7.03 9.05
CA VAL A 42 -4.60 6.25 8.05
C VAL A 42 -3.30 5.73 8.63
N ALA A 43 -2.51 6.56 9.30
CA ALA A 43 -1.27 6.12 9.95
C ALA A 43 -1.52 5.01 10.99
N ALA A 44 -2.57 5.13 11.81
CA ALA A 44 -2.96 4.12 12.79
C ALA A 44 -3.42 2.80 12.14
N LEU A 45 -4.11 2.86 11.00
CA LEU A 45 -4.49 1.66 10.25
C LEU A 45 -3.25 1.00 9.61
N ILE A 46 -2.37 1.79 9.00
CA ILE A 46 -1.11 1.31 8.41
C ILE A 46 -0.23 0.65 9.48
N GLU A 47 -0.18 1.18 10.70
CA GLU A 47 0.57 0.58 11.81
C GLU A 47 0.12 -0.86 12.13
N GLN A 48 -1.14 -1.18 11.88
CA GLN A 48 -1.70 -2.52 12.11
C GLN A 48 -1.50 -3.47 10.91
N CYS A 49 -1.00 -2.98 9.78
CA CYS A 49 -0.76 -3.79 8.60
C CYS A 49 0.56 -4.57 8.73
N ASP A 50 0.56 -5.81 8.24
CA ASP A 50 1.77 -6.64 8.16
C ASP A 50 2.73 -6.14 7.07
N LEU A 51 2.20 -5.44 6.06
CA LEU A 51 2.90 -4.87 4.91
C LEU A 51 2.04 -3.76 4.26
N LEU A 52 2.67 -2.69 3.77
CA LEU A 52 2.03 -1.74 2.85
C LEU A 52 2.61 -1.90 1.44
N VAL A 53 1.73 -2.07 0.44
CA VAL A 53 2.07 -1.98 -0.98
C VAL A 53 1.52 -0.66 -1.51
N CYS A 54 2.35 0.19 -2.08
CA CYS A 54 1.93 1.53 -2.53
C CYS A 54 2.79 2.06 -3.68
N ASN A 55 2.31 3.12 -4.34
CA ASN A 55 3.13 3.98 -5.17
C ASN A 55 3.96 4.96 -4.30
N ASP A 56 4.78 5.78 -4.95
CA ASP A 56 5.55 6.85 -4.33
C ASP A 56 4.67 8.02 -3.84
N SER A 57 3.96 7.81 -2.73
CA SER A 57 3.00 8.75 -2.15
C SER A 57 3.26 9.04 -0.67
N GLY A 58 2.50 9.97 -0.09
CA GLY A 58 2.60 10.27 1.35
C GLY A 58 2.35 9.07 2.26
N LEU A 59 1.56 8.07 1.82
CA LEU A 59 1.28 6.87 2.62
C LEU A 59 2.50 5.97 2.79
N MET A 60 3.38 5.94 1.79
CA MET A 60 4.68 5.27 1.87
C MET A 60 5.51 5.81 3.03
N HIS A 61 5.59 7.15 3.16
CA HIS A 61 6.32 7.79 4.27
C HIS A 61 5.61 7.59 5.61
N ALA A 62 4.27 7.59 5.63
CA ALA A 62 3.52 7.29 6.85
C ALA A 62 3.81 5.87 7.36
N ALA A 63 3.90 4.87 6.46
CA ALA A 63 4.25 3.50 6.81
C ALA A 63 5.64 3.38 7.44
N VAL A 64 6.65 4.03 6.84
CA VAL A 64 7.98 4.12 7.42
C VAL A 64 7.94 4.71 8.83
N ALA A 65 7.20 5.81 9.02
CA ALA A 65 7.12 6.50 10.30
C ALA A 65 6.50 5.64 11.41
N VAL A 66 5.57 4.74 11.07
CA VAL A 66 4.92 3.82 12.03
C VAL A 66 5.54 2.41 12.06
N GLY A 67 6.67 2.22 11.36
CA GLY A 67 7.44 0.97 11.36
C GLY A 67 6.80 -0.18 10.57
N THR A 68 5.85 0.10 9.68
CA THR A 68 5.24 -0.90 8.81
C THR A 68 6.13 -1.14 7.59
N PRO A 69 6.48 -2.41 7.26
CA PRO A 69 7.24 -2.72 6.05
C PRO A 69 6.57 -2.20 4.78
N VAL A 70 7.37 -1.81 3.79
CA VAL A 70 6.88 -1.17 2.56
C VAL A 70 7.39 -1.89 1.31
N VAL A 71 6.50 -2.19 0.38
CA VAL A 71 6.84 -2.43 -1.03
C VAL A 71 6.35 -1.23 -1.83
N ALA A 72 7.29 -0.45 -2.36
CA ALA A 72 7.00 0.79 -3.07
C ALA A 72 7.24 0.62 -4.57
N ILE A 73 6.21 0.90 -5.38
CA ILE A 73 6.25 0.85 -6.84
C ILE A 73 6.58 2.25 -7.36
N TYR A 74 7.68 2.37 -8.08
CA TYR A 74 8.17 3.64 -8.62
C TYR A 74 8.17 3.64 -10.14
N GLY A 75 7.68 4.73 -10.72
CA GLY A 75 7.76 4.99 -12.15
C GLY A 75 8.69 6.15 -12.50
N PRO A 76 8.14 7.35 -12.72
CA PRO A 76 8.90 8.47 -13.27
C PRO A 76 9.74 9.22 -12.21
N THR A 77 9.45 9.03 -10.93
CA THR A 77 10.07 9.75 -9.81
C THR A 77 11.49 9.29 -9.51
N ASP A 78 12.36 10.25 -9.17
CA ASP A 78 13.73 9.98 -8.75
C ASP A 78 13.78 9.44 -7.31
N ILE A 79 14.06 8.15 -7.19
CA ILE A 79 14.19 7.44 -5.90
C ILE A 79 15.23 8.08 -4.97
N ARG A 80 16.26 8.74 -5.52
CA ARG A 80 17.30 9.41 -4.71
C ARG A 80 16.73 10.57 -3.89
N ARG A 81 15.54 11.08 -4.24
CA ARG A 81 14.89 12.22 -3.60
C ARG A 81 13.79 11.81 -2.63
N THR A 82 13.06 10.74 -2.94
CA THR A 82 11.81 10.41 -2.23
C THR A 82 11.75 8.99 -1.71
N SER A 83 12.82 8.18 -1.84
CA SER A 83 12.82 6.81 -1.33
C SER A 83 12.40 6.73 0.16
N PRO A 84 11.71 5.64 0.56
CA PRO A 84 11.44 5.37 1.96
C PRO A 84 12.75 5.34 2.76
N LEU A 85 12.73 5.86 3.99
CA LEU A 85 13.88 5.79 4.88
C LEU A 85 13.91 4.46 5.63
N GLY A 86 15.09 4.06 6.12
CA GLY A 86 15.28 2.83 6.89
C GLY A 86 15.52 1.60 6.01
N ASP A 87 15.43 0.42 6.62
CA ASP A 87 15.79 -0.88 6.02
C ASP A 87 14.58 -1.79 5.75
N ARG A 88 13.40 -1.43 6.25
CA ARG A 88 12.15 -2.20 6.09
C ARG A 88 11.37 -1.83 4.85
N HIS A 89 12.05 -1.67 3.72
CA HIS A 89 11.39 -1.37 2.47
C HIS A 89 12.04 -2.07 1.28
N THR A 90 11.25 -2.29 0.24
CA THR A 90 11.72 -2.76 -1.06
C THR A 90 11.11 -1.88 -2.14
N VAL A 91 11.94 -1.44 -3.09
CA VAL A 91 11.51 -0.62 -4.22
C VAL A 91 11.43 -1.49 -5.47
N ILE A 92 10.27 -1.48 -6.13
CA ILE A 92 10.05 -2.09 -7.44
C ILE A 92 10.07 -0.98 -8.47
N ARG A 93 10.93 -1.11 -9.50
CA ARG A 93 11.06 -0.13 -10.56
C ARG A 93 11.72 -0.72 -11.80
N HIS A 94 11.17 -0.38 -12.96
CA HIS A 94 11.83 -0.58 -14.24
C HIS A 94 12.63 0.65 -14.66
N GLN A 95 13.96 0.50 -14.71
CA GLN A 95 14.86 1.57 -15.15
C GLN A 95 14.81 1.70 -16.67
N LEU A 96 14.27 2.81 -17.16
CA LEU A 96 14.24 3.17 -18.57
C LEU A 96 15.23 4.31 -18.86
N PRO A 97 15.71 4.46 -20.11
CA PRO A 97 16.60 5.56 -20.50
C PRO A 97 15.99 6.96 -20.26
N CYS A 98 14.66 7.08 -20.32
CA CYS A 98 13.96 8.33 -20.06
C CYS A 98 13.74 8.63 -18.56
N SER A 99 13.98 7.68 -17.66
CA SER A 99 13.65 7.80 -16.22
C SER A 99 14.90 8.12 -15.38
N PRO A 100 14.82 9.06 -14.40
CA PRO A 100 13.62 9.76 -13.94
C PRO A 100 13.20 10.89 -14.87
N CYS A 101 11.89 10.99 -15.14
CA CYS A 101 11.29 12.07 -15.95
C CYS A 101 10.22 12.86 -15.19
N PHE A 102 9.90 12.49 -13.95
CA PHE A 102 9.04 13.29 -13.09
C PHE A 102 9.78 14.53 -12.60
N LYS A 103 9.11 15.66 -12.64
CA LYS A 103 9.63 16.94 -12.21
C LYS A 103 8.84 17.43 -10.99
N LEU A 104 9.55 17.86 -9.95
CA LEU A 104 8.93 18.36 -8.71
C LEU A 104 8.66 19.88 -8.83
N GLU A 105 7.85 20.42 -7.92
CA GLU A 105 7.53 21.86 -7.91
C GLU A 105 8.81 22.73 -7.96
N GLY A 106 8.88 23.63 -8.96
CA GLY A 106 10.04 24.49 -9.23
C GLY A 106 10.69 24.30 -10.60
N ASP A 107 10.32 23.26 -11.35
CA ASP A 107 10.83 23.02 -12.71
C ASP A 107 9.94 23.67 -13.78
N ASP A 108 10.54 24.44 -14.70
CA ASP A 108 9.85 25.33 -15.66
C ASP A 108 8.90 24.64 -16.68
N GLN A 109 8.85 23.30 -16.73
CA GLN A 109 7.93 22.56 -17.59
C GLN A 109 7.59 21.19 -17.00
N VAL A 110 6.30 20.94 -16.74
CA VAL A 110 5.75 19.60 -16.43
C VAL A 110 5.99 18.69 -17.63
N HIS A 111 6.84 17.67 -17.48
CA HIS A 111 7.02 16.68 -18.53
C HIS A 111 5.79 15.77 -18.57
N ALA A 112 4.94 15.95 -19.59
CA ALA A 112 3.87 15.01 -19.88
C ALA A 112 4.47 13.78 -20.57
N CYS A 113 4.68 12.70 -19.82
CA CYS A 113 5.06 11.42 -20.37
C CYS A 113 3.85 10.81 -21.10
N SER A 114 4.00 10.39 -22.36
CA SER A 114 2.89 9.83 -23.15
C SER A 114 2.69 8.32 -22.96
N HIS A 115 3.71 7.62 -22.49
CA HIS A 115 3.75 6.14 -22.50
C HIS A 115 3.74 5.52 -21.11
N HIS A 116 4.35 6.17 -20.10
CA HIS A 116 4.43 5.65 -18.72
C HIS A 116 4.93 4.20 -18.62
N ASP A 117 5.72 3.71 -19.58
CA ASP A 117 6.19 2.32 -19.62
C ASP A 117 6.90 1.90 -18.33
N CYS A 118 7.53 2.84 -17.62
CA CYS A 118 8.16 2.61 -16.31
C CYS A 118 7.19 2.10 -15.22
N LEU A 119 5.89 2.31 -15.39
CA LEU A 119 4.82 1.71 -14.56
C LEU A 119 4.11 0.59 -15.32
N MET A 120 3.77 0.82 -16.59
CA MET A 120 2.93 -0.09 -17.38
C MET A 120 3.57 -1.45 -17.66
N THR A 121 4.89 -1.56 -17.51
CA THR A 121 5.61 -2.83 -17.69
C THR A 121 5.82 -3.62 -16.40
N ILE A 122 5.44 -3.07 -15.24
CA ILE A 122 5.52 -3.76 -13.95
C ILE A 122 4.28 -4.63 -13.82
N GLU A 123 4.49 -5.95 -13.78
CA GLU A 123 3.41 -6.93 -13.76
C GLU A 123 3.02 -7.30 -12.32
N ALA A 124 1.75 -7.66 -12.12
CA ALA A 124 1.25 -8.07 -10.80
C ALA A 124 2.03 -9.27 -10.21
N GLU A 125 2.44 -10.21 -11.06
CA GLU A 125 3.23 -11.38 -10.66
C GLU A 125 4.61 -10.99 -10.11
N GLU A 126 5.26 -9.97 -10.69
CA GLU A 126 6.53 -9.45 -10.20
C GLU A 126 6.36 -8.87 -8.78
N VAL A 127 5.30 -8.10 -8.58
CA VAL A 127 4.96 -7.52 -7.28
C VAL A 127 4.69 -8.61 -6.25
N LEU A 128 3.91 -9.64 -6.61
CA LEU A 128 3.64 -10.79 -5.75
C LEU A 128 4.91 -11.58 -5.40
N GLY A 129 5.81 -11.75 -6.36
CA GLY A 129 7.11 -12.38 -6.13
C GLY A 129 7.97 -11.62 -5.12
N VAL A 130 7.97 -10.28 -5.19
CA VAL A 130 8.63 -9.43 -4.20
C VAL A 130 7.95 -9.54 -2.83
N ILE A 131 6.61 -9.50 -2.78
CA ILE A 131 5.84 -9.64 -1.53
C ILE A 131 6.17 -10.97 -0.82
N ALA A 132 6.33 -12.06 -1.57
CA ALA A 132 6.68 -13.35 -1.00
C ALA A 132 8.09 -13.40 -0.36
N GLY A 133 8.98 -12.49 -0.75
CA GLY A 133 10.37 -12.43 -0.26
C GLY A 133 10.62 -11.41 0.86
N VAL A 134 9.66 -10.53 1.18
CA VAL A 134 9.85 -9.51 2.22
C VAL A 134 9.49 -10.03 3.61
N SER A 135 10.21 -9.55 4.62
CA SER A 135 9.85 -9.81 6.01
C SER A 135 8.60 -9.02 6.40
N HIS A 136 7.57 -9.72 6.87
CA HIS A 136 6.36 -9.10 7.39
C HIS A 136 6.56 -8.58 8.82
N ARG A 137 5.77 -7.58 9.23
CA ARG A 137 5.77 -7.14 10.62
C ARG A 137 5.36 -8.31 11.51
N GLU A 138 6.20 -8.64 12.50
CA GLU A 138 5.80 -9.60 13.52
C GLU A 138 4.69 -8.97 14.38
N ARG A 139 3.55 -9.65 14.49
CA ARG A 139 2.47 -9.22 15.39
C ARG A 139 2.99 -9.26 16.82
N GLY A 140 3.40 -8.11 17.35
CA GLY A 140 3.59 -7.93 18.78
C GLY A 140 2.32 -8.38 19.50
N SER A 141 2.48 -9.14 20.59
CA SER A 141 1.38 -9.72 21.37
C SER A 141 0.22 -8.74 21.47
N ARG A 142 -0.90 -9.12 20.86
CA ARG A 142 -2.17 -8.39 20.84
C ARG A 142 -2.43 -7.83 22.24
N LEU A 143 -2.36 -6.51 22.41
CA LEU A 143 -2.88 -5.89 23.63
C LEU A 143 -4.36 -6.27 23.69
N GLU A 144 -4.71 -7.13 24.64
CA GLU A 144 -6.09 -7.37 25.05
C GLU A 144 -6.61 -6.08 25.70
N THR A 145 -6.94 -5.08 24.88
CA THR A 145 -7.74 -3.95 25.35
C THR A 145 -9.20 -4.38 25.38
N THR A 146 -9.62 -4.86 26.54
CA THR A 146 -11.02 -4.85 26.97
C THR A 146 -11.51 -3.40 26.99
N ALA A 147 -12.36 -3.00 26.03
CA ALA A 147 -13.54 -2.15 26.22
C ALA A 147 -14.13 -1.68 24.86
N SER A 148 -15.33 -2.18 24.56
CA SER A 148 -16.40 -1.58 23.76
C SER A 148 -16.04 -0.83 22.46
N THR A 149 -15.99 -1.54 21.33
CA THR A 149 -16.66 -1.18 20.06
C THR A 149 -16.75 -2.44 19.20
N ALA A 150 -17.98 -2.86 18.85
CA ALA A 150 -18.30 -4.05 18.04
C ALA A 150 -17.68 -3.95 16.63
N TYR A 151 -17.27 -5.03 15.95
CA TYR A 151 -18.21 -5.93 15.24
C TYR A 151 -17.59 -7.28 14.80
N VAL A 152 -18.39 -8.33 15.05
CA VAL A 152 -18.51 -9.71 14.52
C VAL A 152 -17.40 -10.75 14.77
N ALA A 153 -17.82 -11.68 15.64
CA ALA A 153 -17.24 -12.94 16.05
C ALA A 153 -17.18 -13.98 14.92
N ARG A 154 -16.17 -14.86 14.99
CA ARG A 154 -16.18 -16.13 14.25
C ARG A 154 -17.23 -17.05 14.87
N GLU A 155 -18.20 -17.50 14.08
CA GLU A 155 -18.98 -18.70 14.42
C GLU A 155 -18.16 -19.93 14.03
N HIS A 156 -17.84 -20.77 15.02
CA HIS A 156 -17.42 -22.15 14.79
C HIS A 156 -18.68 -23.00 14.59
N PRO A 157 -18.82 -23.76 13.50
CA PRO A 157 -19.77 -24.87 13.48
C PRO A 157 -19.24 -26.00 14.36
N ARG A 158 -20.00 -26.31 15.43
CA ARG A 158 -19.86 -27.57 16.16
C ARG A 158 -20.34 -28.73 15.27
N ALA A 159 -19.66 -29.86 15.48
CA ALA A 159 -19.80 -31.14 14.84
C ALA A 159 -21.23 -31.72 14.76
N SER A 160 -21.39 -32.63 13.80
CA SER A 160 -22.19 -33.84 13.93
C SER A 160 -21.29 -35.05 13.64
#